data_AF-A0A3S2AP56-F1
#
_entry.id   AF-A0A3S2AP56-F1
#
_cell.length_a   1.000
_cell.length_b   1.000
_cell.length_c   1.000
_cell.angle_alpha   90.00
_cell.angle_beta   90.00
_cell.angle_gamma   90.00
#
_symmetry.space_group_name_H-M   'P 1'
#
loop_
_entity.id
_entity.type
_entity.pdbx_description
1 polymer ?
#
loop_
_entity_poly.entity_id
_entity_poly.type
_entity_poly.pdbx_seq_one_letter_code
_entity_poly.pdbx_strand_id
1 'polypeptide(L)'
;MTLHYASGGSAAEIATAGFNLADVQYVSQVNALPDGMKGLVYLGEHDGVTSSFIDKVTPFIGNPNVFGFYLSDEPDPTGKWGSYATAANLKAESDWIHSHVPGAKTFITMMNLGTDGSPSYMNPNDPAHAAYNPANTGIDFYGIGYYPINNTSAPDYTHIDKMVAAAGEAGIPIDKIVPLYQAFGGGNWETSAGGKFVMPTAAQEQAMIDRWAALVPSPAFDYTYKWGTQNGDTALESASELKAFFLQHNLEGTHAPVSPPVSDPATPPVSDPVGTPTTPPTHVGTPAPTAPAPSGSDHVFHGTRGADVFHATRGNDKYLVNNAHDKVMEAPNGGFDKVAASVSYALTAGSHVEQLSTANSGGRASINLTGNEFGQAIYGNGGANKINGGGGADKMTGYGGNDTYYVDNAHDKVVEQRGSGLDKVLASVSFALSAGSHIEQLATTKASGKAAINLTGNEFGQTIHGNAGNNKIDGGGGADTLTGHGGRDAFVFSTALGSGNVDRITDFNKAQDKIHLDHSIFAGLDQGGLSSDAFFAGKAAHDSSDHIIYNSSTGALSFDSDGVGGANQIHFASLSPHLSITASSFLVT
;
A
#
# COMPACT_ATOMS: atom_id res chain seq x y z
N MET A 1 10.69 -30.34 4.88
CA MET A 1 9.25 -30.06 4.98
C MET A 1 8.82 -29.68 3.59
N THR A 2 7.78 -30.33 3.05
CA THR A 2 7.19 -29.93 1.77
C THR A 2 6.54 -28.57 1.96
N LEU A 3 6.69 -27.68 0.98
CA LEU A 3 6.02 -26.38 1.00
C LEU A 3 4.68 -26.48 0.27
N HIS A 4 3.67 -25.84 0.82
CA HIS A 4 2.29 -25.86 0.35
C HIS A 4 1.80 -24.42 0.24
N TYR A 5 1.55 -23.96 -0.99
CA TYR A 5 1.17 -22.60 -1.32
C TYR A 5 -0.34 -22.48 -1.57
N ALA A 6 -0.94 -21.38 -1.11
CA ALA A 6 -2.32 -21.01 -1.45
C ALA A 6 -2.37 -19.52 -1.80
N SER A 7 -2.85 -19.18 -3.00
CA SER A 7 -2.92 -17.79 -3.46
C SER A 7 -4.12 -17.03 -2.91
N GLY A 8 -3.94 -15.74 -2.63
CA GLY A 8 -5.01 -14.82 -2.23
C GLY A 8 -5.58 -15.03 -0.82
N GLY A 9 -4.84 -15.69 0.09
CA GLY A 9 -5.22 -15.84 1.50
C GLY A 9 -4.15 -15.29 2.44
N SER A 10 -4.54 -14.69 3.56
CA SER A 10 -3.55 -14.23 4.54
C SER A 10 -2.87 -15.42 5.23
N ALA A 11 -1.62 -15.23 5.65
CA ALA A 11 -0.84 -16.29 6.31
C ALA A 11 -1.55 -16.93 7.52
N ALA A 12 -2.33 -16.14 8.28
CA ALA A 12 -3.11 -16.63 9.41
C ALA A 12 -4.33 -17.45 8.98
N GLU A 13 -5.00 -17.08 7.88
CA GLU A 13 -6.13 -17.84 7.31
C GLU A 13 -5.64 -19.18 6.74
N ILE A 14 -4.63 -19.16 5.85
CA ILE A 14 -4.17 -20.37 5.14
C ILE A 14 -3.52 -21.39 6.09
N ALA A 15 -2.88 -20.94 7.17
CA ALA A 15 -2.32 -21.83 8.20
C ALA A 15 -3.39 -22.71 8.88
N THR A 16 -4.66 -22.27 8.92
CA THR A 16 -5.76 -23.10 9.45
C THR A 16 -6.09 -24.33 8.59
N ALA A 17 -5.64 -24.35 7.34
CA ALA A 17 -5.70 -25.48 6.43
C ALA A 17 -4.30 -26.09 6.14
N GLY A 18 -3.32 -25.86 7.02
CA GLY A 18 -1.99 -26.49 6.95
C GLY A 18 -1.02 -25.90 5.91
N PHE A 19 -1.43 -24.91 5.11
CA PHE A 19 -0.53 -24.25 4.16
C PHE A 19 0.60 -23.53 4.91
N ASN A 20 1.81 -23.56 4.33
CA ASN A 20 3.03 -23.08 4.98
C ASN A 20 3.90 -22.17 4.09
N LEU A 21 3.50 -21.95 2.83
CA LEU A 21 4.06 -20.96 1.92
C LEU A 21 2.96 -19.94 1.61
N ALA A 22 3.11 -18.70 2.08
CA ALA A 22 2.10 -17.66 1.97
C ALA A 22 2.32 -16.76 0.76
N ASP A 23 1.22 -16.40 0.10
CA ASP A 23 1.13 -15.30 -0.85
C ASP A 23 1.32 -13.97 -0.12
N VAL A 24 2.32 -13.20 -0.51
CA VAL A 24 2.73 -11.95 0.14
C VAL A 24 3.25 -10.96 -0.91
N GLN A 25 3.18 -9.68 -0.60
CA GLN A 25 3.68 -8.59 -1.47
C GLN A 25 4.54 -7.58 -0.67
N TYR A 26 4.44 -7.58 0.65
CA TYR A 26 5.09 -6.59 1.52
C TYR A 26 5.93 -7.22 2.64
N VAL A 27 7.01 -6.53 3.02
CA VAL A 27 7.90 -6.96 4.13
C VAL A 27 7.15 -7.08 5.46
N SER A 28 6.10 -6.27 5.67
CA SER A 28 5.21 -6.37 6.83
C SER A 28 4.50 -7.72 6.91
N GLN A 29 4.04 -8.26 5.78
CA GLN A 29 3.41 -9.58 5.72
C GLN A 29 4.43 -10.70 5.97
N VAL A 30 5.62 -10.62 5.35
CA VAL A 30 6.71 -11.59 5.58
C VAL A 30 7.19 -11.62 7.04
N ASN A 31 7.22 -10.45 7.70
CA ASN A 31 7.58 -10.33 9.11
C ASN A 31 6.45 -10.75 10.07
N ALA A 32 5.21 -10.83 9.58
CA ALA A 32 4.04 -11.29 10.33
C ALA A 32 3.72 -12.79 10.11
N LEU A 33 4.55 -13.51 9.35
CA LEU A 33 4.36 -14.94 9.11
C LEU A 33 4.49 -15.74 10.42
N PRO A 34 3.57 -16.71 10.68
CA PRO A 34 3.73 -17.69 11.74
C PRO A 34 5.05 -18.46 11.68
N ASP A 35 5.55 -18.88 12.84
CA ASP A 35 6.79 -19.66 12.95
C ASP A 35 6.76 -20.90 12.04
N GLY A 36 7.81 -21.05 11.23
CA GLY A 36 7.95 -22.15 10.27
C GLY A 36 7.35 -21.91 8.89
N MET A 37 6.52 -20.89 8.70
CA MET A 37 6.05 -20.49 7.36
C MET A 37 7.11 -19.72 6.58
N LYS A 38 6.93 -19.66 5.26
CA LYS A 38 7.70 -18.80 4.34
C LYS A 38 6.77 -17.95 3.47
N GLY A 39 7.29 -16.86 2.93
CA GLY A 39 6.61 -16.01 1.97
C GLY A 39 7.10 -16.25 0.55
N LEU A 40 6.18 -16.35 -0.40
CA LEU A 40 6.44 -16.24 -1.84
C LEU A 40 5.94 -14.86 -2.29
N VAL A 41 6.88 -13.97 -2.64
CA VAL A 41 6.59 -12.55 -2.89
C VAL A 41 6.05 -12.35 -4.31
N TYR A 42 4.77 -12.05 -4.47
CA TYR A 42 4.19 -11.73 -5.77
C TYR A 42 4.56 -10.32 -6.24
N LEU A 43 5.19 -10.23 -7.43
CA LEU A 43 5.65 -8.98 -8.02
C LEU A 43 4.64 -8.38 -9.01
N GLY A 44 4.07 -9.22 -9.87
CA GLY A 44 3.11 -8.82 -10.91
C GLY A 44 3.71 -7.90 -11.98
N GLU A 45 5.02 -7.96 -12.19
CA GLU A 45 5.78 -7.18 -13.17
C GLU A 45 6.67 -8.11 -13.99
N HIS A 46 6.86 -7.79 -15.27
CA HIS A 46 7.66 -8.57 -16.23
C HIS A 46 8.29 -7.66 -17.32
N ASP A 47 8.56 -6.40 -16.98
CA ASP A 47 9.16 -5.37 -17.84
C ASP A 47 10.71 -5.36 -17.80
N GLY A 48 11.31 -6.27 -17.02
CA GLY A 48 12.73 -6.34 -16.76
C GLY A 48 13.11 -5.64 -15.45
N VAL A 49 14.41 -5.44 -15.23
CA VAL A 49 14.95 -4.77 -14.04
C VAL A 49 14.71 -3.25 -14.12
N THR A 50 13.46 -2.85 -13.94
CA THR A 50 13.02 -1.45 -13.85
C THR A 50 13.26 -0.90 -12.43
N SER A 51 13.07 0.40 -12.23
CA SER A 51 13.06 0.97 -10.88
C SER A 51 11.93 0.37 -10.01
N SER A 52 10.74 0.15 -10.58
CA SER A 52 9.60 -0.45 -9.85
C SER A 52 9.95 -1.86 -9.35
N PHE A 53 10.55 -2.68 -10.22
CA PHE A 53 11.05 -4.00 -9.86
C PHE A 53 12.10 -3.94 -8.74
N ILE A 54 13.10 -3.05 -8.85
CA ILE A 54 14.14 -2.87 -7.82
C ILE A 54 13.49 -2.44 -6.49
N ASP A 55 12.57 -1.49 -6.52
CA ASP A 55 11.90 -0.95 -5.32
C ASP A 55 10.97 -1.98 -4.67
N LYS A 56 10.35 -2.88 -5.44
CA LYS A 56 9.59 -4.03 -4.93
C LYS A 56 10.48 -5.10 -4.30
N VAL A 57 11.62 -5.45 -4.91
CA VAL A 57 12.46 -6.57 -4.45
C VAL A 57 13.44 -6.16 -3.34
N THR A 58 14.02 -4.96 -3.40
CA THR A 58 15.06 -4.48 -2.45
C THR A 58 14.67 -4.58 -0.97
N PRO A 59 13.43 -4.25 -0.54
CA PRO A 59 13.02 -4.36 0.86
C PRO A 59 13.13 -5.77 1.46
N PHE A 60 13.16 -6.81 0.63
CA PHE A 60 13.23 -8.22 1.04
C PHE A 60 14.67 -8.77 1.16
N ILE A 61 15.69 -8.00 0.76
CA ILE A 61 17.09 -8.44 0.79
C ILE A 61 17.51 -8.83 2.22
N GLY A 62 17.94 -10.08 2.38
CA GLY A 62 18.39 -10.63 3.66
C GLY A 62 17.27 -11.04 4.63
N ASN A 63 16.00 -10.97 4.24
CA ASN A 63 14.90 -11.44 5.07
C ASN A 63 14.83 -12.99 5.09
N PRO A 64 15.03 -13.66 6.24
CA PRO A 64 15.14 -15.12 6.30
C PRO A 64 13.80 -15.85 6.08
N ASN A 65 12.67 -15.14 6.06
CA ASN A 65 11.34 -15.72 5.85
C ASN A 65 10.88 -15.70 4.39
N VAL A 66 11.62 -15.06 3.49
CA VAL A 66 11.38 -15.14 2.05
C VAL A 66 11.87 -16.48 1.51
N PHE A 67 10.98 -17.23 0.86
CA PHE A 67 11.35 -18.40 0.06
C PHE A 67 11.74 -17.98 -1.35
N GLY A 68 11.01 -17.04 -1.93
CA GLY A 68 11.24 -16.58 -3.29
C GLY A 68 10.27 -15.50 -3.74
N PHE A 69 10.28 -15.25 -5.04
CA PHE A 69 9.48 -14.26 -5.75
C PHE A 69 8.66 -14.95 -6.85
N TYR A 70 7.37 -14.63 -6.90
CA TYR A 70 6.45 -15.01 -7.95
C TYR A 70 6.37 -13.83 -8.93
N LEU A 71 7.05 -13.94 -10.06
CA LEU A 71 7.29 -12.82 -10.98
C LEU A 71 5.99 -12.40 -11.67
N SER A 72 5.31 -13.36 -12.31
CA SER A 72 4.07 -13.13 -13.06
C SER A 72 3.17 -14.36 -13.02
N ASP A 73 1.87 -14.12 -12.87
CA ASP A 73 0.83 -15.09 -13.23
C ASP A 73 0.71 -15.13 -14.76
N GLU A 74 0.71 -16.34 -15.35
CA GLU A 74 0.54 -16.66 -16.77
C GLU A 74 1.03 -15.60 -17.78
N PRO A 75 2.34 -15.24 -17.78
CA PRO A 75 2.89 -14.19 -18.65
C PRO A 75 2.72 -14.54 -20.15
N ASP A 76 2.20 -13.62 -20.96
CA ASP A 76 1.85 -13.91 -22.36
C ASP A 76 3.00 -13.54 -23.33
N PRO A 77 3.67 -14.50 -24.00
CA PRO A 77 4.74 -14.22 -24.96
C PRO A 77 4.23 -13.64 -26.30
N THR A 78 2.91 -13.56 -26.46
CA THR A 78 2.22 -13.03 -27.65
C THR A 78 1.54 -11.68 -27.42
N GLY A 79 1.25 -11.32 -26.16
CA GLY A 79 0.57 -10.07 -25.78
C GLY A 79 -0.86 -9.97 -26.31
N LYS A 80 -1.53 -11.11 -26.50
CA LYS A 80 -2.84 -11.22 -27.15
C LYS A 80 -3.97 -11.56 -26.17
N TRP A 81 -3.63 -12.30 -25.12
CA TRP A 81 -4.56 -12.89 -24.15
C TRP A 81 -4.30 -12.40 -22.73
N GLY A 82 -3.06 -12.04 -22.42
CA GLY A 82 -2.65 -11.49 -21.12
C GLY A 82 -1.57 -10.41 -21.28
N SER A 83 -0.99 -10.01 -20.14
CA SER A 83 0.10 -9.03 -20.11
C SER A 83 1.34 -9.55 -20.83
N TYR A 84 1.90 -8.73 -21.71
CA TYR A 84 3.00 -9.11 -22.59
C TYR A 84 4.32 -9.19 -21.84
N ALA A 85 4.93 -10.38 -21.81
CA ALA A 85 6.26 -10.58 -21.23
C ALA A 85 7.23 -11.12 -22.29
N THR A 86 8.50 -10.74 -22.16
CA THR A 86 9.58 -11.38 -22.93
C THR A 86 10.38 -12.31 -22.03
N ALA A 87 10.86 -13.43 -22.59
CA ALA A 87 11.78 -14.31 -21.88
C ALA A 87 13.05 -13.56 -21.42
N ALA A 88 13.49 -12.54 -22.17
CA ALA A 88 14.64 -11.71 -21.81
C ALA A 88 14.39 -10.81 -20.58
N ASN A 89 13.19 -10.25 -20.44
CA ASN A 89 12.81 -9.45 -19.26
C ASN A 89 12.77 -10.32 -18.01
N LEU A 90 12.00 -11.43 -18.07
CA LEU A 90 11.92 -12.42 -17.01
C LEU A 90 13.30 -12.99 -16.64
N LYS A 91 14.21 -13.13 -17.61
CA LYS A 91 15.61 -13.48 -17.35
C LYS A 91 16.35 -12.41 -16.58
N ALA A 92 16.25 -11.15 -17.00
CA ALA A 92 16.92 -10.04 -16.33
C ALA A 92 16.47 -9.93 -14.86
N GLU A 93 15.17 -10.08 -14.61
CA GLU A 93 14.58 -10.11 -13.27
C GLU A 93 15.09 -11.30 -12.43
N SER A 94 15.07 -12.52 -13.00
CA SER A 94 15.55 -13.70 -12.27
C SER A 94 17.05 -13.64 -11.98
N ASP A 95 17.88 -13.24 -12.95
CA ASP A 95 19.32 -13.03 -12.77
C ASP A 95 19.59 -11.96 -11.68
N TRP A 96 18.77 -10.90 -11.62
CA TRP A 96 18.90 -9.85 -10.62
C TRP A 96 18.54 -10.35 -9.21
N ILE A 97 17.42 -11.07 -9.07
CA ILE A 97 17.02 -11.70 -7.80
C ILE A 97 18.10 -12.67 -7.31
N HIS A 98 18.61 -13.55 -8.16
CA HIS A 98 19.65 -14.51 -7.78
C HIS A 98 20.97 -13.85 -7.37
N SER A 99 21.29 -12.67 -7.90
CA SER A 99 22.50 -11.91 -7.55
C SER A 99 22.35 -11.00 -6.33
N HIS A 100 21.14 -10.53 -5.99
CA HIS A 100 20.89 -9.58 -4.90
C HIS A 100 20.18 -10.19 -3.69
N VAL A 101 19.49 -11.32 -3.84
CA VAL A 101 18.77 -12.04 -2.76
C VAL A 101 19.27 -13.50 -2.69
N PRO A 102 20.47 -13.76 -2.14
CA PRO A 102 21.08 -15.09 -2.17
C PRO A 102 20.20 -16.18 -1.54
N GLY A 103 19.88 -17.20 -2.33
CA GLY A 103 19.06 -18.34 -1.90
C GLY A 103 17.55 -18.21 -2.16
N ALA A 104 17.06 -17.00 -2.49
CA ALA A 104 15.67 -16.82 -2.91
C ALA A 104 15.41 -17.51 -4.25
N LYS A 105 14.18 -17.97 -4.42
CA LYS A 105 13.69 -18.69 -5.60
C LYS A 105 12.88 -17.79 -6.52
N THR A 106 12.83 -18.12 -7.81
CA THR A 106 11.96 -17.43 -8.78
C THR A 106 10.92 -18.38 -9.36
N PHE A 107 9.70 -17.88 -9.54
CA PHE A 107 8.54 -18.67 -9.95
C PHE A 107 7.63 -17.90 -10.90
N ILE A 108 7.04 -18.60 -11.87
CA ILE A 108 5.89 -18.16 -12.69
C ILE A 108 4.91 -19.32 -12.85
N THR A 109 3.63 -19.04 -13.09
CA THR A 109 2.69 -20.01 -13.67
C THR A 109 2.77 -19.96 -15.20
N MET A 110 2.38 -21.02 -15.89
CA MET A 110 2.56 -21.17 -17.34
C MET A 110 1.21 -21.18 -18.07
N MET A 111 0.98 -20.15 -18.89
CA MET A 111 -0.13 -20.15 -19.85
C MET A 111 -0.02 -21.34 -20.80
N ASN A 112 -1.10 -22.12 -20.97
CA ASN A 112 -1.19 -23.11 -22.05
C ASN A 112 -1.41 -22.38 -23.38
N LEU A 113 -0.38 -22.38 -24.24
CA LEU A 113 -0.38 -21.72 -25.55
C LEU A 113 -0.91 -22.63 -26.68
N GLY A 114 -1.27 -23.87 -26.34
CA GLY A 114 -1.87 -24.87 -27.24
C GLY A 114 -3.39 -24.96 -27.11
N THR A 115 -3.88 -26.18 -26.94
CA THR A 115 -5.31 -26.48 -26.68
C THR A 115 -5.41 -27.56 -25.62
N ASP A 116 -6.59 -27.77 -25.04
CA ASP A 116 -6.81 -28.86 -24.08
C ASP A 116 -6.56 -30.27 -24.66
N GLY A 117 -6.77 -30.43 -25.97
CA GLY A 117 -6.46 -31.68 -26.66
C GLY A 117 -4.95 -31.93 -26.80
N SER A 118 -4.19 -30.84 -26.95
CA SER A 118 -2.77 -30.79 -27.32
C SER A 118 -2.14 -29.52 -26.70
N PRO A 119 -1.76 -29.55 -25.41
CA PRO A 119 -1.17 -28.39 -24.75
C PRO A 119 0.21 -28.07 -25.31
N SER A 120 0.66 -26.82 -25.14
CA SER A 120 1.98 -26.38 -25.59
C SER A 120 2.49 -25.22 -24.76
N TYR A 121 3.80 -25.25 -24.48
CA TYR A 121 4.55 -24.13 -23.88
C TYR A 121 5.65 -23.62 -24.81
N MET A 122 5.54 -23.92 -26.12
CA MET A 122 6.38 -23.36 -27.18
C MET A 122 5.89 -21.97 -27.57
N ASN A 123 6.80 -21.07 -27.97
CA ASN A 123 6.44 -19.71 -28.34
C ASN A 123 5.67 -19.69 -29.68
N PRO A 124 4.41 -19.20 -29.75
CA PRO A 124 3.67 -19.16 -31.01
C PRO A 124 4.28 -18.26 -32.08
N ASN A 125 5.05 -17.24 -31.66
CA ASN A 125 5.77 -16.32 -32.54
C ASN A 125 7.15 -16.85 -32.96
N ASP A 126 7.69 -17.86 -32.25
CA ASP A 126 8.94 -18.55 -32.59
C ASP A 126 8.88 -20.04 -32.17
N PRO A 127 8.18 -20.90 -32.93
CA PRO A 127 7.91 -22.28 -32.53
C PRO A 127 9.15 -23.19 -32.42
N ALA A 128 10.34 -22.70 -32.78
CA ALA A 128 11.60 -23.41 -32.56
C ALA A 128 12.08 -23.32 -31.10
N HIS A 129 11.52 -22.40 -30.30
CA HIS A 129 11.93 -22.14 -28.92
C HIS A 129 10.74 -22.21 -27.95
N ALA A 130 11.03 -22.59 -26.72
CA ALA A 130 10.07 -22.50 -25.62
C ALA A 130 9.65 -21.04 -25.39
N ALA A 131 8.42 -20.82 -24.93
CA ALA A 131 8.00 -19.52 -24.41
C ALA A 131 8.90 -19.13 -23.23
N TYR A 132 8.87 -19.93 -22.17
CA TYR A 132 9.70 -19.78 -20.99
C TYR A 132 10.18 -21.14 -20.51
N ASN A 133 11.48 -21.27 -20.23
CA ASN A 133 12.11 -22.44 -19.64
C ASN A 133 13.40 -22.03 -18.92
N PRO A 134 14.04 -22.93 -18.13
CA PRO A 134 15.21 -22.58 -17.34
C PRO A 134 16.41 -22.07 -18.16
N ALA A 135 16.50 -22.45 -19.45
CA ALA A 135 17.59 -22.03 -20.32
C ALA A 135 17.41 -20.61 -20.86
N ASN A 136 16.17 -20.14 -21.09
CA ASN A 136 15.91 -18.81 -21.63
C ASN A 136 15.50 -17.75 -20.58
N THR A 137 14.90 -18.13 -19.44
CA THR A 137 14.56 -17.20 -18.33
C THR A 137 15.39 -17.39 -17.07
N GLY A 138 16.13 -18.49 -16.90
CA GLY A 138 16.85 -18.75 -15.65
C GLY A 138 15.97 -19.01 -14.43
N ILE A 139 14.63 -19.03 -14.57
CA ILE A 139 13.69 -19.15 -13.47
C ILE A 139 13.81 -20.51 -12.75
N ASP A 140 13.66 -20.53 -11.43
CA ASP A 140 13.74 -21.74 -10.63
C ASP A 140 12.59 -22.71 -10.90
N PHE A 141 11.33 -22.24 -10.86
CA PHE A 141 10.14 -23.08 -10.82
C PHE A 141 9.01 -22.59 -11.74
N TYR A 142 8.22 -23.54 -12.27
CA TYR A 142 7.17 -23.30 -13.26
C TYR A 142 5.88 -24.00 -12.84
N GLY A 143 4.83 -23.20 -12.61
CA GLY A 143 3.50 -23.66 -12.23
C GLY A 143 2.77 -24.20 -13.44
N ILE A 144 2.46 -25.49 -13.43
CA ILE A 144 1.72 -26.17 -14.50
C ILE A 144 0.33 -26.52 -13.92
N GLY A 145 -0.72 -25.88 -14.43
CA GLY A 145 -2.08 -26.02 -13.88
C GLY A 145 -3.06 -26.68 -14.82
N TYR A 146 -3.90 -27.56 -14.26
CA TYR A 146 -5.12 -28.02 -14.90
C TYR A 146 -6.31 -27.83 -13.98
N TYR A 147 -7.45 -27.44 -14.54
CA TYR A 147 -8.71 -27.27 -13.82
C TYR A 147 -9.76 -28.25 -14.38
N PRO A 148 -9.67 -29.55 -14.05
CA PRO A 148 -10.50 -30.60 -14.65
C PRO A 148 -11.98 -30.53 -14.25
N ILE A 149 -12.32 -29.91 -13.11
CA ILE A 149 -13.64 -30.04 -12.49
C ILE A 149 -14.59 -28.97 -13.02
N ASN A 150 -15.58 -29.42 -13.80
CA ASN A 150 -16.52 -28.56 -14.52
C ASN A 150 -17.93 -29.19 -14.57
N ASN A 151 -18.92 -28.42 -15.02
CA ASN A 151 -20.33 -28.86 -15.08
C ASN A 151 -20.78 -29.49 -16.41
N THR A 152 -19.90 -29.63 -17.40
CA THR A 152 -20.22 -30.15 -18.75
C THR A 152 -19.68 -31.55 -19.04
N SER A 153 -18.65 -32.01 -18.33
CA SER A 153 -17.98 -33.29 -18.58
C SER A 153 -17.50 -33.96 -17.28
N ALA A 154 -17.27 -35.27 -17.34
CA ALA A 154 -16.58 -35.97 -16.28
C ALA A 154 -15.09 -35.53 -16.23
N PRO A 155 -14.48 -35.39 -15.03
CA PRO A 155 -13.07 -35.01 -14.90
C PRO A 155 -12.13 -35.95 -15.66
N ASP A 156 -11.27 -35.38 -16.52
CA ASP A 156 -10.21 -36.09 -17.23
C ASP A 156 -8.83 -35.69 -16.71
N TYR A 157 -8.37 -36.36 -15.65
CA TYR A 157 -7.03 -36.14 -15.09
C TYR A 157 -5.89 -36.57 -16.03
N THR A 158 -6.16 -37.27 -17.15
CA THR A 158 -5.09 -37.67 -18.10
C THR A 158 -4.54 -36.50 -18.91
N HIS A 159 -5.20 -35.34 -18.86
CA HIS A 159 -4.67 -34.09 -19.38
C HIS A 159 -3.40 -33.64 -18.63
N ILE A 160 -3.30 -33.92 -17.33
CA ILE A 160 -2.13 -33.56 -16.51
C ILE A 160 -0.86 -34.19 -17.12
N ASP A 161 -0.92 -35.45 -17.58
CA ASP A 161 0.17 -36.11 -18.31
C ASP A 161 0.60 -35.34 -19.55
N LYS A 162 -0.36 -34.81 -20.32
CA LYS A 162 -0.08 -34.06 -21.55
C LYS A 162 0.61 -32.74 -21.25
N MET A 163 0.21 -32.04 -20.18
CA MET A 163 0.86 -30.79 -19.80
C MET A 163 2.25 -31.01 -19.18
N VAL A 164 2.45 -32.06 -18.39
CA VAL A 164 3.79 -32.47 -17.93
C VAL A 164 4.68 -32.86 -19.12
N ALA A 165 4.14 -33.59 -20.11
CA ALA A 165 4.87 -33.91 -21.35
C ALA A 165 5.23 -32.66 -22.16
N ALA A 166 4.26 -31.75 -22.39
CA ALA A 166 4.48 -30.49 -23.11
C ALA A 166 5.47 -29.56 -22.39
N ALA A 167 5.47 -29.55 -21.04
CA ALA A 167 6.48 -28.84 -20.25
C ALA A 167 7.88 -29.45 -20.47
N GLY A 168 7.99 -30.78 -20.50
CA GLY A 168 9.21 -31.49 -20.86
C GLY A 168 9.70 -31.20 -22.28
N GLU A 169 8.79 -31.13 -23.26
CA GLU A 169 9.11 -30.75 -24.66
C GLU A 169 9.60 -29.30 -24.75
N ALA A 170 9.02 -28.39 -23.97
CA ALA A 170 9.50 -27.02 -23.80
C ALA A 170 10.80 -26.91 -22.97
N GLY A 171 11.37 -28.04 -22.52
CA GLY A 171 12.64 -28.06 -21.78
C GLY A 171 12.54 -27.67 -20.30
N ILE A 172 11.36 -27.82 -19.68
CA ILE A 172 11.16 -27.69 -18.23
C ILE A 172 11.37 -29.06 -17.56
N PRO A 173 12.40 -29.25 -16.73
CA PRO A 173 12.63 -30.48 -15.97
C PRO A 173 11.52 -30.76 -14.95
N ILE A 174 11.25 -32.04 -14.67
CA ILE A 174 10.22 -32.48 -13.72
C ILE A 174 10.44 -31.91 -12.31
N ASP A 175 11.69 -31.81 -11.85
CA ASP A 175 12.06 -31.24 -10.55
C ASP A 175 11.89 -29.71 -10.47
N LYS A 176 11.54 -29.05 -11.59
CA LYS A 176 11.19 -27.64 -11.67
C LYS A 176 9.69 -27.38 -11.88
N ILE A 177 8.88 -28.43 -12.03
CA ILE A 177 7.42 -28.32 -12.14
C ILE A 177 6.82 -28.14 -10.75
N VAL A 178 5.92 -27.16 -10.62
CA VAL A 178 5.04 -26.96 -9.46
C VAL A 178 3.63 -27.38 -9.88
N PRO A 179 3.06 -28.43 -9.27
CA PRO A 179 1.66 -28.80 -9.46
C PRO A 179 0.73 -27.65 -9.06
N LEU A 180 -0.20 -27.28 -9.94
CA LEU A 180 -1.36 -26.45 -9.58
C LEU A 180 -2.60 -27.32 -9.41
N TYR A 181 -3.30 -27.10 -8.29
CA TYR A 181 -4.55 -27.75 -7.92
C TYR A 181 -5.72 -26.77 -8.02
N GLN A 182 -6.83 -27.23 -8.57
CA GLN A 182 -8.10 -26.51 -8.56
C GLN A 182 -8.71 -26.56 -7.16
N ALA A 183 -9.00 -25.41 -6.55
CA ALA A 183 -9.79 -25.30 -5.31
C ALA A 183 -10.81 -24.17 -5.41
N PHE A 184 -11.39 -24.02 -6.61
CA PHE A 184 -12.40 -23.02 -6.95
C PHE A 184 -13.44 -23.57 -7.93
N GLY A 185 -14.60 -22.92 -7.99
CA GLY A 185 -15.57 -23.09 -9.07
C GLY A 185 -16.96 -22.52 -8.74
N GLY A 186 -17.88 -22.59 -9.68
CA GLY A 186 -19.23 -21.99 -9.58
C GLY A 186 -19.31 -20.53 -10.05
N GLY A 187 -18.18 -19.91 -10.41
CA GLY A 187 -18.11 -18.53 -10.89
C GLY A 187 -18.35 -18.37 -12.39
N ASN A 188 -18.11 -17.16 -12.89
CA ASN A 188 -18.40 -16.81 -14.28
C ASN A 188 -17.36 -17.33 -15.29
N TRP A 189 -16.19 -17.79 -14.85
CA TRP A 189 -15.15 -18.34 -15.73
C TRP A 189 -15.66 -19.55 -16.54
N GLU A 190 -15.47 -19.48 -17.86
CA GLU A 190 -15.90 -20.52 -18.79
C GLU A 190 -14.76 -21.48 -19.10
N THR A 191 -15.09 -22.76 -19.24
CA THR A 191 -14.14 -23.75 -19.74
C THR A 191 -13.99 -23.63 -21.26
N SER A 192 -12.88 -24.14 -21.78
CA SER A 192 -12.63 -24.32 -23.22
C SER A 192 -13.77 -25.04 -23.97
N ALA A 193 -14.56 -25.85 -23.26
CA ALA A 193 -15.69 -26.62 -23.76
C ALA A 193 -17.06 -25.92 -23.62
N GLY A 194 -17.11 -24.66 -23.14
CA GLY A 194 -18.35 -23.90 -22.97
C GLY A 194 -19.16 -24.25 -21.71
N GLY A 195 -18.50 -24.84 -20.70
CA GLY A 195 -19.07 -25.07 -19.36
C GLY A 195 -18.60 -24.02 -18.34
N LYS A 196 -18.93 -24.22 -17.08
CA LYS A 196 -18.33 -23.51 -15.93
C LYS A 196 -17.48 -24.45 -15.09
N PHE A 197 -16.41 -23.93 -14.50
CA PHE A 197 -15.68 -24.65 -13.45
C PHE A 197 -16.57 -24.91 -12.24
N VAL A 198 -16.32 -25.99 -11.51
CA VAL A 198 -17.11 -26.42 -10.34
C VAL A 198 -16.16 -26.73 -9.20
N MET A 199 -16.52 -26.34 -7.97
CA MET A 199 -15.72 -26.63 -6.78
C MET A 199 -15.51 -28.15 -6.64
N PRO A 200 -14.27 -28.65 -6.50
CA PRO A 200 -14.03 -30.07 -6.32
C PRO A 200 -14.64 -30.63 -5.03
N THR A 201 -15.01 -31.90 -5.07
CA THR A 201 -15.19 -32.71 -3.85
C THR A 201 -13.83 -33.22 -3.38
N ALA A 202 -13.68 -33.55 -2.09
CA ALA A 202 -12.43 -34.08 -1.54
C ALA A 202 -11.93 -35.35 -2.29
N ALA A 203 -12.85 -36.16 -2.83
CA ALA A 203 -12.49 -37.34 -3.63
C ALA A 203 -11.98 -37.01 -5.05
N GLN A 204 -12.46 -35.91 -5.65
CA GLN A 204 -11.91 -35.40 -6.92
C GLN A 204 -10.54 -34.75 -6.68
N GLU A 205 -10.38 -34.05 -5.56
CA GLU A 205 -9.14 -33.42 -5.15
C GLU A 205 -8.04 -34.46 -4.91
N GLN A 206 -8.33 -35.52 -4.16
CA GLN A 206 -7.43 -36.65 -3.97
C GLN A 206 -7.00 -37.27 -5.31
N ALA A 207 -7.93 -37.48 -6.25
CA ALA A 207 -7.61 -38.06 -7.55
C ALA A 207 -6.69 -37.15 -8.40
N MET A 208 -6.82 -35.83 -8.27
CA MET A 208 -5.93 -34.86 -8.92
C MET A 208 -4.54 -34.85 -8.27
N ILE A 209 -4.46 -34.85 -6.94
CA ILE A 209 -3.19 -34.90 -6.18
C ILE A 209 -2.47 -36.23 -6.44
N ASP A 210 -3.16 -37.38 -6.40
CA ASP A 210 -2.60 -38.69 -6.73
C ASP A 210 -2.02 -38.73 -8.15
N ARG A 211 -2.69 -38.07 -9.10
CA ARG A 211 -2.21 -37.98 -10.49
C ARG A 211 -0.97 -37.10 -10.61
N TRP A 212 -0.95 -35.96 -9.93
CA TRP A 212 0.21 -35.10 -9.85
C TRP A 212 1.41 -35.81 -9.20
N ALA A 213 1.21 -36.46 -8.06
CA ALA A 213 2.25 -37.20 -7.34
C ALA A 213 2.86 -38.36 -8.16
N ALA A 214 2.09 -38.97 -9.07
CA ALA A 214 2.60 -39.99 -9.98
C ALA A 214 3.54 -39.45 -11.08
N LEU A 215 3.43 -38.17 -11.42
CA LEU A 215 4.18 -37.50 -12.50
C LEU A 215 5.31 -36.60 -11.98
N VAL A 216 5.04 -35.91 -10.87
CA VAL A 216 5.93 -34.98 -10.18
C VAL A 216 5.98 -35.40 -8.69
N PRO A 217 6.72 -36.46 -8.33
CA PRO A 217 6.67 -37.09 -7.00
C PRO A 217 7.40 -36.31 -5.89
N SER A 218 8.09 -35.22 -6.23
CA SER A 218 8.87 -34.42 -5.28
C SER A 218 9.01 -32.96 -5.76
N PRO A 219 7.89 -32.22 -5.88
CA PRO A 219 7.95 -30.81 -6.26
C PRO A 219 8.57 -29.98 -5.12
N ALA A 220 9.15 -28.83 -5.43
CA ALA A 220 9.68 -27.93 -4.42
C ALA A 220 8.58 -27.36 -3.50
N PHE A 221 7.40 -27.12 -4.08
CA PHE A 221 6.14 -26.83 -3.41
C PHE A 221 4.98 -27.22 -4.32
N ASP A 222 3.77 -27.39 -3.78
CA ASP A 222 2.54 -27.42 -4.56
C ASP A 222 1.74 -26.11 -4.39
N TYR A 223 0.86 -25.82 -5.35
CA TYR A 223 0.08 -24.59 -5.44
C TYR A 223 -1.41 -24.94 -5.46
N THR A 224 -2.15 -24.51 -4.45
CA THR A 224 -3.61 -24.57 -4.44
C THR A 224 -4.22 -23.24 -4.91
N TYR A 225 -4.82 -23.25 -6.10
CA TYR A 225 -5.51 -22.08 -6.68
C TYR A 225 -7.01 -22.24 -6.46
N LYS A 226 -7.68 -21.47 -5.60
CA LYS A 226 -7.18 -20.33 -4.82
C LYS A 226 -7.93 -20.22 -3.49
N TRP A 227 -7.34 -19.47 -2.55
CA TRP A 227 -7.91 -19.27 -1.23
C TRP A 227 -9.12 -18.34 -1.27
N GLY A 228 -8.89 -17.09 -1.66
CA GLY A 228 -9.93 -16.06 -1.77
C GLY A 228 -10.79 -16.22 -3.02
N THR A 229 -11.99 -15.65 -3.01
CA THR A 229 -12.94 -15.65 -4.14
C THR A 229 -12.51 -14.76 -5.32
N GLN A 230 -12.85 -15.13 -6.56
CA GLN A 230 -12.78 -14.25 -7.74
C GLN A 230 -13.93 -14.46 -8.72
N ASN A 231 -14.32 -13.42 -9.47
CA ASN A 231 -15.27 -13.55 -10.59
C ASN A 231 -16.56 -14.33 -10.25
N GLY A 232 -17.02 -14.20 -9.00
CA GLY A 232 -18.19 -14.90 -8.45
C GLY A 232 -18.03 -16.40 -8.18
N ASP A 233 -16.81 -16.95 -8.16
CA ASP A 233 -16.60 -18.35 -7.77
C ASP A 233 -16.83 -18.60 -6.27
N THR A 234 -16.96 -19.87 -5.92
CA THR A 234 -16.73 -20.35 -4.57
C THR A 234 -15.25 -20.73 -4.51
N ALA A 235 -14.51 -20.18 -3.55
CA ALA A 235 -13.10 -20.48 -3.32
C ALA A 235 -12.86 -21.20 -1.98
N LEU A 236 -11.63 -21.70 -1.78
CA LEU A 236 -11.27 -22.56 -0.66
C LEU A 236 -11.56 -21.93 0.72
N GLU A 237 -11.49 -20.60 0.87
CA GLU A 237 -11.84 -19.90 2.11
C GLU A 237 -13.24 -20.25 2.63
N SER A 238 -14.17 -20.59 1.74
CA SER A 238 -15.57 -20.91 2.05
C SER A 238 -15.87 -22.42 2.09
N ALA A 239 -15.06 -23.26 1.43
CA ALA A 239 -15.27 -24.70 1.35
C ALA A 239 -14.69 -25.44 2.57
N SER A 240 -15.52 -25.65 3.59
CA SER A 240 -15.13 -26.33 4.85
C SER A 240 -14.60 -27.75 4.65
N GLU A 241 -15.21 -28.53 3.74
CA GLU A 241 -14.78 -29.90 3.43
C GLU A 241 -13.38 -29.92 2.77
N LEU A 242 -13.17 -29.08 1.75
CA LEU A 242 -11.86 -28.96 1.09
C LEU A 242 -10.79 -28.40 2.03
N LYS A 243 -11.11 -27.46 2.94
CA LYS A 243 -10.13 -27.01 3.95
C LYS A 243 -9.74 -28.12 4.92
N ALA A 244 -10.67 -28.99 5.30
CA ALA A 244 -10.35 -30.17 6.11
C ALA A 244 -9.48 -31.16 5.34
N PHE A 245 -9.78 -31.37 4.05
CA PHE A 245 -8.96 -32.18 3.15
C PHE A 245 -7.54 -31.62 2.98
N PHE A 246 -7.38 -30.32 2.71
CA PHE A 246 -6.05 -29.70 2.59
C PHE A 246 -5.30 -29.66 3.92
N LEU A 247 -5.98 -29.44 5.05
CA LEU A 247 -5.37 -29.58 6.38
C LEU A 247 -4.82 -30.99 6.58
N GLN A 248 -5.54 -32.01 6.08
CA GLN A 248 -5.08 -33.39 6.10
C GLN A 248 -3.86 -33.56 5.16
N HIS A 249 -3.97 -33.29 3.86
CA HIS A 249 -2.88 -33.39 2.87
C HIS A 249 -1.59 -32.67 3.30
N ASN A 250 -1.70 -31.40 3.69
CA ASN A 250 -0.56 -30.54 4.05
C ASN A 250 0.15 -30.98 5.36
N LEU A 251 -0.52 -31.78 6.21
CA LEU A 251 0.05 -32.37 7.43
C LEU A 251 0.43 -33.86 7.26
N GLU A 252 -0.22 -34.59 6.35
CA GLU A 252 -0.05 -36.03 6.10
C GLU A 252 1.17 -36.39 5.23
N GLY A 253 2.17 -35.49 5.21
CA GLY A 253 3.58 -35.91 5.22
C GLY A 253 3.91 -36.95 6.30
N THR A 254 2.99 -37.22 7.24
CA THR A 254 2.94 -38.39 8.12
C THR A 254 1.63 -39.21 8.02
N HIS A 255 1.61 -40.21 7.12
CA HIS A 255 0.75 -41.43 7.09
C HIS A 255 -0.70 -41.42 6.54
N ALA A 256 -0.86 -41.91 5.30
CA ALA A 256 -1.78 -42.97 4.75
C ALA A 256 -3.30 -43.07 5.13
N PRO A 257 -4.17 -43.50 4.18
CA PRO A 257 -5.51 -42.89 3.98
C PRO A 257 -6.75 -43.73 4.41
N VAL A 258 -7.93 -43.08 4.48
CA VAL A 258 -9.26 -43.71 4.63
C VAL A 258 -10.36 -42.94 3.84
N SER A 259 -11.39 -43.63 3.34
CA SER A 259 -12.42 -43.13 2.40
C SER A 259 -13.73 -42.57 3.03
N PRO A 260 -14.55 -41.76 2.30
CA PRO A 260 -15.82 -41.13 2.73
C PRO A 260 -17.09 -41.75 2.05
N PRO A 261 -18.32 -41.17 2.07
CA PRO A 261 -19.09 -40.40 3.08
C PRO A 261 -20.54 -40.96 3.30
N VAL A 262 -21.44 -40.23 3.99
CA VAL A 262 -22.91 -40.46 3.99
C VAL A 262 -23.71 -39.13 3.91
N SER A 263 -24.78 -39.10 3.11
CA SER A 263 -25.74 -37.99 2.87
C SER A 263 -26.87 -37.90 3.95
N ASP A 264 -27.91 -37.03 3.98
CA ASP A 264 -28.71 -36.32 2.94
C ASP A 264 -29.58 -35.16 3.59
N PRO A 265 -30.74 -34.63 3.10
CA PRO A 265 -30.86 -33.22 2.64
C PRO A 265 -32.07 -32.36 3.16
N ALA A 266 -32.29 -31.17 2.52
CA ALA A 266 -33.58 -30.48 2.20
C ALA A 266 -33.87 -29.03 2.73
N THR A 267 -34.69 -28.28 1.97
CA THR A 267 -34.87 -26.78 1.96
C THR A 267 -36.34 -26.29 2.17
N PRO A 268 -36.84 -25.13 1.64
CA PRO A 268 -37.12 -23.82 2.30
C PRO A 268 -38.66 -23.46 2.28
N PRO A 269 -39.22 -22.19 2.22
CA PRO A 269 -38.75 -20.78 2.40
C PRO A 269 -39.73 -19.91 3.28
N VAL A 270 -39.68 -18.55 3.21
CA VAL A 270 -40.81 -17.53 3.18
C VAL A 270 -40.29 -16.06 3.22
N SER A 271 -41.12 -15.06 2.86
CA SER A 271 -40.81 -13.74 2.25
C SER A 271 -41.26 -12.44 2.98
N ASP A 272 -40.54 -11.31 2.76
CA ASP A 272 -40.96 -9.87 2.50
C ASP A 272 -42.10 -9.13 3.28
N PRO A 273 -42.31 -7.77 3.20
CA PRO A 273 -41.56 -6.66 2.52
C PRO A 273 -41.43 -5.27 3.25
N VAL A 274 -40.69 -4.32 2.60
CA VAL A 274 -40.90 -2.83 2.49
C VAL A 274 -40.61 -1.82 3.64
N GLY A 275 -39.91 -0.71 3.29
CA GLY A 275 -39.98 0.60 3.98
C GLY A 275 -39.04 1.69 3.40
N THR A 276 -39.57 2.76 2.79
CA THR A 276 -38.83 3.95 2.30
C THR A 276 -38.85 5.12 3.29
N PRO A 277 -37.87 6.05 3.26
CA PRO A 277 -38.24 7.47 3.19
C PRO A 277 -37.29 8.42 2.40
N THR A 278 -37.90 9.56 2.05
CA THR A 278 -37.52 10.78 1.31
C THR A 278 -36.29 11.61 1.75
N THR A 279 -35.68 12.30 0.77
CA THR A 279 -34.79 13.50 0.85
C THR A 279 -35.58 14.78 1.22
N PRO A 280 -35.01 15.94 1.72
CA PRO A 280 -33.92 16.78 1.12
C PRO A 280 -33.06 17.57 2.18
N PRO A 281 -32.32 18.69 1.92
CA PRO A 281 -31.87 19.36 0.67
C PRO A 281 -30.33 19.59 0.57
N THR A 282 -29.88 20.23 -0.51
CA THR A 282 -28.48 20.47 -0.91
C THR A 282 -27.82 21.73 -0.30
N HIS A 283 -26.49 21.70 -0.12
CA HIS A 283 -25.64 22.90 -0.02
C HIS A 283 -24.44 22.81 -0.98
N VAL A 284 -23.97 23.97 -1.45
CA VAL A 284 -23.04 24.11 -2.59
C VAL A 284 -21.61 24.37 -2.12
N GLY A 285 -20.65 23.65 -2.69
CA GLY A 285 -19.20 23.87 -2.58
C GLY A 285 -18.51 23.52 -3.91
N THR A 286 -17.36 24.13 -4.19
CA THR A 286 -16.65 24.04 -5.48
C THR A 286 -16.23 22.60 -5.86
N PRO A 287 -16.11 22.30 -7.17
CA PRO A 287 -16.18 20.91 -7.65
C PRO A 287 -14.96 20.08 -7.28
N ALA A 288 -15.24 18.87 -6.77
CA ALA A 288 -14.37 17.71 -6.90
C ALA A 288 -14.09 17.39 -8.39
N PRO A 289 -13.11 16.53 -8.73
CA PRO A 289 -13.10 15.89 -10.06
C PRO A 289 -14.50 15.36 -10.36
N THR A 290 -15.13 15.91 -11.40
CA THR A 290 -16.53 15.64 -11.71
C THR A 290 -16.66 14.20 -12.18
N ALA A 291 -17.32 13.37 -11.39
CA ALA A 291 -17.65 12.00 -11.76
C ALA A 291 -18.35 11.96 -13.13
N PRO A 292 -18.07 10.95 -13.97
CA PRO A 292 -18.83 10.73 -15.20
C PRO A 292 -20.34 10.60 -14.92
N ALA A 293 -21.17 10.89 -15.92
CA ALA A 293 -22.59 10.64 -15.82
C ALA A 293 -22.86 9.13 -15.64
N PRO A 294 -23.81 8.72 -14.78
CA PRO A 294 -23.96 7.32 -14.41
C PRO A 294 -24.29 6.44 -15.62
N SER A 295 -23.57 5.33 -15.74
CA SER A 295 -23.70 4.39 -16.86
C SER A 295 -24.70 3.28 -16.55
N GLY A 296 -25.07 2.50 -17.56
CA GLY A 296 -25.92 1.31 -17.39
C GLY A 296 -25.23 0.12 -16.71
N SER A 297 -23.97 0.28 -16.30
CA SER A 297 -23.20 -0.72 -15.56
C SER A 297 -22.69 -0.22 -14.20
N ASP A 298 -23.09 0.98 -13.76
CA ASP A 298 -22.77 1.50 -12.42
C ASP A 298 -23.71 0.88 -11.37
N HIS A 299 -23.15 0.28 -10.31
CA HIS A 299 -23.88 -0.43 -9.26
C HIS A 299 -23.78 0.24 -7.88
N VAL A 300 -24.72 -0.13 -7.00
CA VAL A 300 -24.67 0.22 -5.57
C VAL A 300 -24.80 -1.06 -4.76
N PHE A 301 -23.72 -1.45 -4.10
CA PHE A 301 -23.62 -2.64 -3.27
C PHE A 301 -23.83 -2.29 -1.80
N HIS A 302 -24.54 -3.16 -1.08
CA HIS A 302 -24.91 -2.95 0.31
C HIS A 302 -24.40 -4.12 1.17
N GLY A 303 -23.58 -3.81 2.17
CA GLY A 303 -23.17 -4.78 3.18
C GLY A 303 -24.34 -5.29 4.02
N THR A 304 -24.26 -6.56 4.40
CA THR A 304 -25.16 -7.25 5.31
C THR A 304 -24.83 -6.84 6.76
N ARG A 305 -24.84 -7.77 7.72
CA ARG A 305 -24.21 -7.55 9.04
C ARG A 305 -23.05 -8.50 9.28
N GLY A 306 -22.81 -9.42 8.34
CA GLY A 306 -21.66 -10.31 8.32
C GLY A 306 -20.42 -9.58 7.82
N ALA A 307 -19.38 -10.32 7.50
CA ALA A 307 -18.27 -9.82 6.69
C ALA A 307 -18.60 -10.16 5.24
N ASP A 308 -18.67 -9.16 4.37
CA ASP A 308 -19.00 -9.35 2.95
C ASP A 308 -17.76 -9.15 2.07
N VAL A 309 -17.71 -9.81 0.91
CA VAL A 309 -16.71 -9.54 -0.13
C VAL A 309 -17.42 -8.97 -1.34
N PHE A 310 -17.12 -7.71 -1.65
CA PHE A 310 -17.55 -7.03 -2.86
C PHE A 310 -16.50 -7.23 -3.94
N HIS A 311 -16.95 -7.53 -5.16
CA HIS A 311 -16.09 -7.75 -6.32
C HIS A 311 -16.40 -6.73 -7.41
N ALA A 312 -15.33 -6.24 -8.04
CA ALA A 312 -15.38 -5.30 -9.16
C ALA A 312 -16.45 -5.64 -10.19
N THR A 313 -17.11 -4.60 -10.71
CA THR A 313 -17.78 -4.70 -12.01
C THR A 313 -17.09 -3.77 -13.02
N ARG A 314 -17.84 -3.20 -13.96
CA ARG A 314 -17.37 -2.17 -14.89
C ARG A 314 -18.31 -0.99 -14.76
N GLY A 315 -17.80 0.21 -14.56
CA GLY A 315 -18.64 1.38 -14.26
C GLY A 315 -18.14 2.05 -12.99
N ASN A 316 -18.87 3.07 -12.54
CA ASN A 316 -18.52 3.82 -11.34
C ASN A 316 -19.33 3.27 -10.15
N ASP A 317 -18.82 2.22 -9.52
CA ASP A 317 -19.52 1.47 -8.48
C ASP A 317 -19.45 2.15 -7.10
N LYS A 318 -20.43 1.83 -6.25
CA LYS A 318 -20.48 2.29 -4.85
C LYS A 318 -20.71 1.15 -3.87
N TYR A 319 -19.78 0.99 -2.94
CA TYR A 319 -19.77 -0.04 -1.91
C TYR A 319 -20.12 0.56 -0.54
N LEU A 320 -21.26 0.16 0.06
CA LEU A 320 -21.65 0.59 1.39
C LEU A 320 -21.22 -0.45 2.43
N VAL A 321 -20.05 -0.22 3.03
CA VAL A 321 -19.45 -1.11 4.05
C VAL A 321 -19.90 -0.76 5.46
N ASN A 322 -20.19 -1.81 6.24
CA ASN A 322 -20.77 -1.70 7.57
C ASN A 322 -20.24 -2.76 8.56
N ASN A 323 -19.33 -3.62 8.11
CA ASN A 323 -18.49 -4.45 8.96
C ASN A 323 -17.01 -4.13 8.70
N ALA A 324 -16.19 -4.13 9.76
CA ALA A 324 -14.76 -3.86 9.65
C ALA A 324 -13.98 -5.00 8.97
N HIS A 325 -14.65 -6.13 8.72
CA HIS A 325 -14.14 -7.28 7.99
C HIS A 325 -14.67 -7.39 6.57
N ASP A 326 -15.46 -6.42 6.10
CA ASP A 326 -15.81 -6.32 4.69
C ASP A 326 -14.52 -6.21 3.84
N LYS A 327 -14.53 -6.75 2.63
CA LYS A 327 -13.45 -6.59 1.64
C LYS A 327 -14.05 -6.04 0.36
N VAL A 328 -13.41 -5.04 -0.24
CA VAL A 328 -13.77 -4.50 -1.56
C VAL A 328 -12.60 -4.81 -2.48
N MET A 329 -12.89 -5.44 -3.62
CA MET A 329 -11.91 -6.02 -4.54
C MET A 329 -12.07 -5.44 -5.95
N GLU A 330 -11.65 -4.18 -6.13
CA GLU A 330 -11.75 -3.48 -7.41
C GLU A 330 -10.58 -3.78 -8.36
N ALA A 331 -10.91 -3.98 -9.62
CA ALA A 331 -9.98 -4.31 -10.68
C ALA A 331 -9.46 -3.05 -11.40
N PRO A 332 -8.21 -3.06 -11.92
CA PRO A 332 -7.69 -1.95 -12.71
C PRO A 332 -8.57 -1.65 -13.92
N ASN A 333 -8.90 -0.37 -14.10
CA ASN A 333 -9.81 0.14 -15.14
C ASN A 333 -11.29 -0.28 -14.97
N GLY A 334 -11.75 -0.54 -13.73
CA GLY A 334 -13.17 -0.75 -13.38
C GLY A 334 -14.03 0.48 -13.68
N GLY A 335 -13.72 1.61 -13.02
CA GLY A 335 -14.24 2.93 -13.36
C GLY A 335 -13.72 4.04 -12.45
N PHE A 336 -14.62 4.67 -11.70
CA PHE A 336 -14.30 5.55 -10.58
C PHE A 336 -15.13 5.08 -9.38
N ASP A 337 -14.48 4.35 -8.49
CA ASP A 337 -15.14 3.46 -7.55
C ASP A 337 -15.09 4.01 -6.12
N LYS A 338 -16.18 3.81 -5.37
CA LYS A 338 -16.45 4.54 -4.11
C LYS A 338 -16.81 3.62 -2.96
N VAL A 339 -15.98 3.60 -1.93
CA VAL A 339 -16.29 2.92 -0.66
C VAL A 339 -16.86 3.92 0.34
N ALA A 340 -18.00 3.61 0.95
CA ALA A 340 -18.72 4.45 1.90
C ALA A 340 -18.96 3.70 3.22
N ALA A 341 -18.10 3.95 4.20
CA ALA A 341 -17.98 3.19 5.44
C ALA A 341 -18.81 3.75 6.61
N SER A 342 -19.59 2.89 7.26
CA SER A 342 -20.33 3.21 8.50
C SER A 342 -19.62 2.73 9.78
N VAL A 343 -18.46 2.10 9.63
CA VAL A 343 -17.56 1.60 10.67
C VAL A 343 -16.11 1.98 10.31
N SER A 344 -15.17 1.83 11.25
CA SER A 344 -13.74 1.97 10.92
C SER A 344 -13.33 0.91 9.89
N TYR A 345 -12.66 1.33 8.82
CA TYR A 345 -12.46 0.52 7.63
C TYR A 345 -11.09 0.79 6.99
N ALA A 346 -10.51 -0.26 6.40
CA ALA A 346 -9.31 -0.18 5.58
C ALA A 346 -9.60 -0.73 4.19
N LEU A 347 -9.16 -0.05 3.13
CA LEU A 347 -9.21 -0.64 1.79
C LEU A 347 -8.40 -1.93 1.74
N THR A 348 -8.88 -2.89 0.95
CA THR A 348 -8.10 -4.10 0.69
C THR A 348 -6.94 -3.75 -0.24
N ALA A 349 -5.74 -4.26 0.04
CA ALA A 349 -4.59 -4.09 -0.85
C ALA A 349 -4.91 -4.68 -2.24
N GLY A 350 -4.38 -4.06 -3.29
CA GLY A 350 -4.66 -4.40 -4.69
C GLY A 350 -6.00 -3.88 -5.22
N SER A 351 -6.90 -3.39 -4.37
CA SER A 351 -8.20 -2.85 -4.79
C SER A 351 -8.06 -1.46 -5.40
N HIS A 352 -8.44 -1.32 -6.67
CA HIS A 352 -8.45 -0.04 -7.40
C HIS A 352 -9.68 0.78 -7.06
N VAL A 353 -9.71 1.35 -5.84
CA VAL A 353 -10.76 2.28 -5.38
C VAL A 353 -10.19 3.68 -5.38
N GLU A 354 -10.81 4.62 -6.09
CA GLU A 354 -10.38 6.02 -6.15
C GLU A 354 -10.91 6.86 -4.98
N GLN A 355 -11.99 6.45 -4.31
CA GLN A 355 -12.58 7.20 -3.21
C GLN A 355 -12.97 6.31 -2.02
N LEU A 356 -12.40 6.61 -0.85
CA LEU A 356 -12.87 6.10 0.43
C LEU A 356 -13.58 7.23 1.19
N SER A 357 -14.76 6.99 1.74
CA SER A 357 -15.42 7.97 2.61
C SER A 357 -16.13 7.30 3.77
N THR A 358 -16.49 8.07 4.79
CA THR A 358 -17.58 7.64 5.67
C THR A 358 -18.91 7.65 4.92
N ALA A 359 -19.90 6.90 5.40
CA ALA A 359 -21.24 6.85 4.82
C ALA A 359 -22.09 8.10 5.13
N ASN A 360 -21.66 8.93 6.09
CA ASN A 360 -22.33 10.16 6.51
C ASN A 360 -21.31 11.18 7.04
N SER A 361 -20.95 12.16 6.20
CA SER A 361 -20.01 13.23 6.56
C SER A 361 -20.50 14.13 7.70
N GLY A 362 -21.82 14.23 7.93
CA GLY A 362 -22.40 14.90 9.10
C GLY A 362 -22.45 14.04 10.36
N GLY A 363 -21.99 12.78 10.29
CA GLY A 363 -21.87 11.89 11.43
C GLY A 363 -20.85 12.39 12.45
N ARG A 364 -21.02 12.02 13.73
CA ARG A 364 -20.12 12.39 14.84
C ARG A 364 -19.41 11.19 15.47
N ALA A 365 -19.50 10.03 14.82
CA ALA A 365 -18.88 8.81 15.30
C ALA A 365 -17.43 8.74 14.79
N SER A 366 -16.48 8.55 15.71
CA SER A 366 -15.07 8.32 15.38
C SER A 366 -14.89 7.05 14.53
N ILE A 367 -14.90 7.25 13.22
CA ILE A 367 -14.63 6.25 12.20
C ILE A 367 -13.21 6.48 11.71
N ASN A 368 -12.37 5.46 11.75
CA ASN A 368 -11.02 5.54 11.18
C ASN A 368 -11.05 5.00 9.75
N LEU A 369 -10.33 5.67 8.85
CA LEU A 369 -10.23 5.31 7.44
C LEU A 369 -8.75 5.06 7.10
N THR A 370 -8.47 3.97 6.40
CA THR A 370 -7.15 3.66 5.87
C THR A 370 -7.30 3.33 4.38
N GLY A 371 -6.57 4.01 3.51
CA GLY A 371 -6.50 3.65 2.09
C GLY A 371 -5.60 2.43 1.87
N ASN A 372 -5.02 2.32 0.67
CA ASN A 372 -4.13 1.21 0.31
C ASN A 372 -2.87 1.71 -0.42
N GLU A 373 -2.32 0.97 -1.39
CA GLU A 373 -1.10 1.36 -2.11
C GLU A 373 -1.32 2.36 -3.27
N PHE A 374 -2.58 2.62 -3.64
CA PHE A 374 -2.95 3.56 -4.72
C PHE A 374 -3.36 4.93 -4.15
N GLY A 375 -3.37 5.97 -4.98
CA GLY A 375 -3.81 7.29 -4.53
C GLY A 375 -5.34 7.39 -4.43
N GLN A 376 -5.85 7.72 -3.25
CA GLN A 376 -7.26 7.90 -2.94
C GLN A 376 -7.66 9.35 -2.63
N ALA A 377 -8.94 9.65 -2.86
CA ALA A 377 -9.63 10.72 -2.16
C ALA A 377 -10.33 10.16 -0.91
N ILE A 378 -9.82 10.48 0.29
CA ILE A 378 -10.31 9.96 1.57
C ILE A 378 -11.08 11.02 2.36
N TYR A 379 -12.33 10.72 2.73
CA TYR A 379 -13.27 11.66 3.36
C TYR A 379 -13.87 11.17 4.69
N GLY A 380 -13.57 11.84 5.79
CA GLY A 380 -14.02 11.57 7.15
C GLY A 380 -15.50 11.91 7.44
N ASN A 381 -15.77 12.30 8.68
CA ASN A 381 -17.02 12.88 9.14
C ASN A 381 -16.79 13.90 10.27
N GLY A 382 -17.85 14.60 10.70
CA GLY A 382 -17.85 15.53 11.83
C GLY A 382 -17.59 14.93 13.22
N GLY A 383 -16.82 13.85 13.35
CA GLY A 383 -16.30 13.31 14.60
C GLY A 383 -14.85 12.85 14.44
N ALA A 384 -14.04 12.92 15.51
CA ALA A 384 -12.60 12.68 15.46
C ALA A 384 -12.21 11.36 14.76
N ASN A 385 -11.67 11.47 13.55
CA ASN A 385 -11.20 10.39 12.69
C ASN A 385 -9.67 10.22 12.79
N LYS A 386 -9.20 8.98 12.57
CA LYS A 386 -7.84 8.74 12.09
C LYS A 386 -7.92 8.42 10.62
N ILE A 387 -7.23 9.19 9.79
CA ILE A 387 -7.20 9.01 8.34
C ILE A 387 -5.77 8.71 7.97
N ASN A 388 -5.53 7.50 7.47
CA ASN A 388 -4.24 7.09 6.93
C ASN A 388 -4.39 6.97 5.42
N GLY A 389 -3.54 7.67 4.66
CA GLY A 389 -3.49 7.51 3.21
C GLY A 389 -3.23 6.06 2.82
N GLY A 390 -2.18 5.49 3.41
CA GLY A 390 -1.52 4.35 2.80
C GLY A 390 -0.42 4.86 1.89
N GLY A 391 -0.08 4.08 0.87
CA GLY A 391 0.82 4.54 -0.20
C GLY A 391 0.06 5.34 -1.26
N GLY A 392 0.63 5.44 -2.46
CA GLY A 392 0.03 6.27 -3.51
C GLY A 392 0.21 7.76 -3.23
N ALA A 393 -0.68 8.62 -3.73
CA ALA A 393 -0.63 10.06 -3.50
C ALA A 393 -2.05 10.56 -3.17
N ASP A 394 -2.30 10.77 -1.89
CA ASP A 394 -3.66 10.90 -1.38
C ASP A 394 -4.18 12.33 -1.28
N LYS A 395 -5.51 12.45 -1.22
CA LYS A 395 -6.19 13.65 -0.74
C LYS A 395 -7.09 13.30 0.43
N MET A 396 -6.73 13.79 1.62
CA MET A 396 -7.45 13.51 2.87
C MET A 396 -8.19 14.75 3.40
N THR A 397 -9.44 14.57 3.81
CA THR A 397 -10.28 15.58 4.48
C THR A 397 -11.11 14.89 5.55
N GLY A 398 -11.11 15.37 6.79
CA GLY A 398 -11.85 14.82 7.91
C GLY A 398 -13.21 15.48 8.12
N TYR A 399 -13.30 16.77 7.83
CA TYR A 399 -14.45 17.70 7.95
C TYR A 399 -14.65 18.34 9.34
N GLY A 400 -14.46 17.64 10.45
CA GLY A 400 -14.71 18.24 11.76
C GLY A 400 -14.69 17.28 12.94
N GLY A 401 -14.48 17.83 14.13
CA GLY A 401 -13.87 17.04 15.19
C GLY A 401 -12.35 17.17 15.10
N ASN A 402 -11.63 16.45 15.94
CA ASN A 402 -10.17 16.58 16.02
C ASN A 402 -9.53 15.38 15.32
N ASP A 403 -9.10 15.58 14.09
CA ASP A 403 -8.66 14.52 13.19
C ASP A 403 -7.15 14.29 13.24
N THR A 404 -6.72 13.07 12.92
CA THR A 404 -5.31 12.71 12.82
C THR A 404 -5.02 12.05 11.47
N TYR A 405 -4.27 12.76 10.65
CA TYR A 405 -3.80 12.35 9.33
C TYR A 405 -2.44 11.68 9.44
N TYR A 406 -2.24 10.60 8.70
CA TYR A 406 -0.94 9.96 8.50
C TYR A 406 -0.56 10.14 7.03
N VAL A 407 0.61 10.76 6.79
CA VAL A 407 1.15 11.01 5.44
C VAL A 407 2.46 10.24 5.29
N ASP A 408 2.53 9.38 4.27
CA ASP A 408 3.72 8.61 3.94
C ASP A 408 4.25 8.87 2.52
N ASN A 409 3.49 9.61 1.69
CA ASN A 409 3.97 10.14 0.43
C ASN A 409 4.14 11.68 0.47
N ALA A 410 5.20 12.18 -0.17
CA ALA A 410 5.46 13.62 -0.29
C ALA A 410 4.44 14.35 -1.20
N HIS A 411 3.59 13.60 -1.91
CA HIS A 411 2.51 14.12 -2.75
C HIS A 411 1.12 14.10 -2.08
N ASP A 412 1.01 13.58 -0.86
CA ASP A 412 -0.24 13.61 -0.08
C ASP A 412 -0.72 15.03 0.18
N LYS A 413 -2.04 15.20 0.30
CA LYS A 413 -2.69 16.49 0.54
C LYS A 413 -3.76 16.37 1.61
N VAL A 414 -3.45 16.90 2.78
CA VAL A 414 -4.43 17.13 3.84
C VAL A 414 -5.12 18.47 3.59
N VAL A 415 -6.45 18.47 3.65
CA VAL A 415 -7.29 19.67 3.45
C VAL A 415 -8.33 19.74 4.56
N GLU A 416 -8.15 20.70 5.47
CA GLU A 416 -9.10 21.00 6.55
C GLU A 416 -9.66 22.42 6.53
N GLN A 417 -10.86 22.56 7.11
CA GLN A 417 -11.65 23.80 7.08
C GLN A 417 -11.53 24.59 8.40
N ARG A 418 -11.81 25.90 8.31
CA ARG A 418 -11.66 26.80 9.46
C ARG A 418 -12.65 26.47 10.58
N GLY A 419 -12.12 26.03 11.72
CA GLY A 419 -12.91 25.72 12.92
C GLY A 419 -13.50 24.31 12.94
N SER A 420 -12.92 23.38 12.16
CA SER A 420 -13.21 21.95 12.19
C SER A 420 -12.89 21.29 13.53
N GLY A 421 -11.69 21.55 14.09
CA GLY A 421 -11.30 21.03 15.40
C GLY A 421 -9.92 21.49 15.87
N LEU A 422 -9.11 20.51 16.30
CA LEU A 422 -7.68 20.64 16.57
C LEU A 422 -6.99 19.48 15.86
N ASP A 423 -6.56 19.76 14.64
CA ASP A 423 -6.25 18.76 13.63
C ASP A 423 -4.74 18.53 13.50
N LYS A 424 -4.36 17.27 13.25
CA LYS A 424 -2.96 16.83 13.31
C LYS A 424 -2.51 16.04 12.11
N VAL A 425 -1.37 16.43 11.53
CA VAL A 425 -0.66 15.65 10.51
C VAL A 425 0.55 14.95 11.14
N LEU A 426 0.69 13.65 10.91
CA LEU A 426 1.80 12.80 11.33
C LEU A 426 2.54 12.26 10.10
N ALA A 427 3.74 12.77 9.82
CA ALA A 427 4.51 12.45 8.64
C ALA A 427 5.62 11.40 8.89
N SER A 428 5.76 10.42 7.99
CA SER A 428 6.92 9.52 7.91
C SER A 428 7.93 9.94 6.82
N VAL A 429 7.55 10.88 5.95
CA VAL A 429 8.40 11.50 4.92
C VAL A 429 8.46 13.02 5.07
N SER A 430 9.31 13.69 4.29
CA SER A 430 9.33 15.15 4.25
C SER A 430 8.02 15.68 3.69
N PHE A 431 7.39 16.65 4.36
CA PHE A 431 6.02 17.06 4.09
C PHE A 431 5.80 18.57 4.26
N ALA A 432 4.91 19.13 3.44
CA ALA A 432 4.49 20.53 3.50
C ALA A 432 2.97 20.62 3.58
N LEU A 433 2.43 21.44 4.49
CA LEU A 433 1.00 21.70 4.55
C LEU A 433 0.52 22.41 3.28
N SER A 434 -0.67 22.04 2.80
CA SER A 434 -1.31 22.78 1.70
C SER A 434 -1.76 24.17 2.16
N ALA A 435 -1.54 25.19 1.33
CA ALA A 435 -2.07 26.53 1.57
C ALA A 435 -3.60 26.49 1.72
N GLY A 436 -4.13 27.30 2.64
CA GLY A 436 -5.54 27.36 3.00
C GLY A 436 -6.06 26.20 3.86
N SER A 437 -5.21 25.22 4.21
CA SER A 437 -5.61 24.12 5.10
C SER A 437 -5.44 24.51 6.57
N HIS A 438 -6.51 24.42 7.34
CA HIS A 438 -6.49 24.71 8.78
C HIS A 438 -6.04 23.48 9.57
N ILE A 439 -4.73 23.33 9.77
CA ILE A 439 -4.12 22.29 10.61
C ILE A 439 -3.36 22.98 11.73
N GLU A 440 -3.59 22.57 12.99
CA GLU A 440 -2.93 23.16 14.16
C GLU A 440 -1.61 22.46 14.52
N GLN A 441 -1.43 21.18 14.19
CA GLN A 441 -0.20 20.44 14.50
C GLN A 441 0.35 19.65 13.31
N LEU A 442 1.61 19.89 12.96
CA LEU A 442 2.41 19.05 12.07
C LEU A 442 3.51 18.36 12.88
N ALA A 443 3.66 17.05 12.78
CA ALA A 443 4.72 16.34 13.47
C ALA A 443 5.22 15.13 12.69
N THR A 444 6.41 14.62 13.02
CA THR A 444 6.80 13.29 12.55
C THR A 444 6.01 12.20 13.28
N THR A 445 5.83 11.04 12.63
CA THR A 445 5.22 9.84 13.24
C THR A 445 6.02 9.29 14.44
N LYS A 446 7.31 9.65 14.57
CA LYS A 446 8.20 9.14 15.61
C LYS A 446 9.28 10.15 15.98
N ALA A 447 9.04 10.90 17.05
CA ALA A 447 9.99 11.88 17.61
C ALA A 447 11.40 11.33 17.93
N SER A 448 11.56 10.03 18.16
CA SER A 448 12.86 9.37 18.39
C SER A 448 13.50 8.74 17.13
N GLY A 449 12.85 8.88 15.96
CA GLY A 449 13.41 8.47 14.67
C GLY A 449 14.58 9.37 14.26
N LYS A 450 15.56 8.83 13.53
CA LYS A 450 16.78 9.56 13.12
C LYS A 450 16.85 9.89 11.63
N ALA A 451 15.77 9.63 10.89
CA ALA A 451 15.68 9.95 9.47
C ALA A 451 15.52 11.48 9.31
N ALA A 452 16.27 12.07 8.39
CA ALA A 452 16.11 13.48 8.02
C ALA A 452 14.74 13.66 7.35
N ILE A 453 13.80 14.25 8.09
CA ILE A 453 12.44 14.56 7.65
C ILE A 453 12.26 16.06 7.74
N ASN A 454 11.96 16.71 6.63
CA ASN A 454 11.72 18.15 6.58
C ASN A 454 10.23 18.43 6.74
N LEU A 455 9.88 19.43 7.54
CA LEU A 455 8.50 19.80 7.82
C LEU A 455 8.29 21.28 7.49
N THR A 456 7.28 21.58 6.69
CA THR A 456 6.90 22.94 6.30
C THR A 456 5.44 23.19 6.64
N GLY A 457 5.16 24.27 7.38
CA GLY A 457 3.81 24.74 7.68
C GLY A 457 3.15 25.45 6.50
N ASN A 458 2.21 26.35 6.76
CA ASN A 458 1.54 27.17 5.74
C ASN A 458 1.35 28.62 6.21
N GLU A 459 0.26 29.31 5.82
CA GLU A 459 0.00 30.72 6.19
C GLU A 459 -0.73 30.94 7.54
N PHE A 460 -0.87 29.88 8.34
CA PHE A 460 -1.46 29.92 9.68
C PHE A 460 -0.46 29.48 10.75
N GLY A 461 -0.71 29.84 12.01
CA GLY A 461 0.13 29.39 13.13
C GLY A 461 -0.04 27.90 13.43
N GLN A 462 1.05 27.15 13.37
CA GLN A 462 1.18 25.72 13.68
C GLN A 462 2.05 25.44 14.91
N THR A 463 1.84 24.26 15.51
CA THR A 463 2.86 23.60 16.32
C THR A 463 3.57 22.53 15.48
N ILE A 464 4.87 22.69 15.24
CA ILE A 464 5.68 21.80 14.40
C ILE A 464 6.70 21.02 15.24
N HIS A 465 6.71 19.69 15.12
CA HIS A 465 7.66 18.80 15.82
C HIS A 465 8.43 17.87 14.87
N GLY A 466 9.76 18.01 14.84
CA GLY A 466 10.69 17.16 14.10
C GLY A 466 10.87 15.75 14.70
N ASN A 467 12.10 15.24 14.64
CA ASN A 467 12.51 13.97 15.23
C ASN A 467 13.97 14.02 15.71
N ALA A 468 14.53 12.87 16.10
CA ALA A 468 15.92 12.75 16.53
C ALA A 468 16.93 12.67 15.33
N GLY A 469 16.53 13.14 14.14
CA GLY A 469 17.31 13.24 12.91
C GLY A 469 17.68 14.70 12.61
N ASN A 470 18.29 14.97 11.45
CA ASN A 470 18.54 16.36 11.06
C ASN A 470 17.33 16.88 10.26
N ASN A 471 16.52 17.76 10.85
CA ASN A 471 15.31 18.28 10.21
C ASN A 471 15.50 19.70 9.67
N LYS A 472 15.00 20.00 8.47
CA LYS A 472 14.64 21.37 8.08
C LYS A 472 13.20 21.63 8.53
N ILE A 473 13.02 22.60 9.41
CA ILE A 473 11.70 23.00 9.94
C ILE A 473 11.44 24.44 9.51
N ASP A 474 10.38 24.64 8.73
CA ASP A 474 9.96 25.94 8.22
C ASP A 474 8.52 26.18 8.70
N GLY A 475 8.30 27.24 9.47
CA GLY A 475 6.96 27.59 9.97
C GLY A 475 5.99 27.93 8.84
N GLY A 476 6.51 28.55 7.78
CA GLY A 476 5.68 29.27 6.82
C GLY A 476 5.43 30.67 7.35
N GLY A 477 4.17 31.07 7.52
CA GLY A 477 3.79 32.37 8.05
C GLY A 477 2.71 32.24 9.12
N GLY A 478 2.89 32.90 10.25
CA GLY A 478 2.02 32.77 11.41
C GLY A 478 2.83 32.87 12.69
N ALA A 479 2.21 32.65 13.83
CA ALA A 479 2.96 32.57 15.09
C ALA A 479 3.20 31.10 15.44
N ASP A 480 4.29 30.52 14.95
CA ASP A 480 4.53 29.08 15.04
C ASP A 480 5.23 28.68 16.34
N THR A 481 5.10 27.40 16.71
CA THR A 481 5.87 26.77 17.80
C THR A 481 6.66 25.61 17.24
N LEU A 482 7.98 25.79 17.11
CA LEU A 482 8.89 24.88 16.42
C LEU A 482 9.71 24.07 17.44
N THR A 483 9.87 22.77 17.18
CA THR A 483 10.62 21.83 18.03
C THR A 483 11.44 20.90 17.14
N GLY A 484 12.76 20.89 17.28
CA GLY A 484 13.65 19.99 16.53
C GLY A 484 13.65 18.57 17.10
N HIS A 485 13.73 18.48 18.43
CA HIS A 485 14.09 17.35 19.28
C HIS A 485 15.59 17.09 19.39
N GLY A 486 16.26 16.65 18.33
CA GLY A 486 17.70 16.50 18.40
C GLY A 486 18.31 15.97 17.13
N GLY A 487 19.49 16.45 16.79
CA GLY A 487 20.08 16.17 15.49
C GLY A 487 20.98 17.32 15.13
N ARG A 488 20.79 17.91 13.97
CA ARG A 488 21.36 19.21 13.59
C ARG A 488 20.30 19.91 12.77
N ASP A 489 19.45 20.64 13.45
CA ASP A 489 18.21 21.11 12.88
C ASP A 489 18.39 22.50 12.25
N ALA A 490 17.63 22.77 11.19
CA ALA A 490 17.60 24.04 10.49
C ALA A 490 16.21 24.65 10.63
N PHE A 491 16.07 25.62 11.53
CA PHE A 491 14.84 26.39 11.71
C PHE A 491 14.83 27.55 10.72
N VAL A 492 13.84 27.60 9.83
CA VAL A 492 13.89 28.41 8.61
C VAL A 492 12.85 29.52 8.63
N PHE A 493 13.29 30.72 8.24
CA PHE A 493 12.49 31.91 8.14
C PHE A 493 12.48 32.39 6.69
N SER A 494 11.41 32.05 5.97
CA SER A 494 11.28 32.19 4.51
C SER A 494 10.12 33.11 4.06
N THR A 495 9.38 33.70 4.99
CA THR A 495 8.19 34.52 4.73
C THR A 495 8.28 35.94 5.29
N ALA A 496 7.35 36.81 4.90
CA ALA A 496 7.37 38.22 5.27
C ALA A 496 7.25 38.43 6.80
N LEU A 497 8.22 39.13 7.39
CA LEU A 497 8.27 39.39 8.83
C LEU A 497 7.15 40.35 9.28
N GLY A 498 6.67 40.19 10.51
CA GLY A 498 5.70 41.12 11.10
C GLY A 498 5.18 40.68 12.47
N SER A 499 4.41 41.53 13.15
CA SER A 499 3.92 41.26 14.50
C SER A 499 2.92 40.10 14.63
N GLY A 500 2.40 39.58 13.51
CA GLY A 500 1.62 38.34 13.44
C GLY A 500 2.39 37.13 12.92
N ASN A 501 3.68 37.30 12.58
CA ASN A 501 4.57 36.28 12.06
C ASN A 501 5.81 36.18 12.96
N VAL A 502 5.66 35.53 14.12
CA VAL A 502 6.66 35.53 15.21
C VAL A 502 6.73 34.15 15.86
N ASP A 503 7.77 33.40 15.53
CA ASP A 503 7.86 32.00 15.94
C ASP A 503 8.48 31.81 17.31
N ARG A 504 8.27 30.63 17.87
CA ARG A 504 8.92 30.16 19.08
C ARG A 504 9.66 28.85 18.83
N ILE A 505 10.98 28.90 18.79
CA ILE A 505 11.81 27.69 18.77
C ILE A 505 12.02 27.24 20.22
N THR A 506 11.55 26.04 20.54
CA THR A 506 11.41 25.59 21.94
C THR A 506 12.69 24.98 22.51
N ASP A 507 13.50 24.32 21.69
CA ASP A 507 14.61 23.45 22.12
C ASP A 507 15.97 23.73 21.43
N PHE A 508 16.11 24.89 20.79
CA PHE A 508 17.31 25.28 20.01
C PHE A 508 18.64 24.98 20.71
N ASN A 509 19.40 24.06 20.13
CA ASN A 509 20.72 23.65 20.60
C ASN A 509 21.83 24.34 19.79
N LYS A 510 22.36 25.43 20.34
CA LYS A 510 23.44 26.24 19.73
C LYS A 510 24.70 25.49 19.28
N ALA A 511 24.93 24.26 19.73
CA ALA A 511 26.09 23.45 19.34
C ALA A 511 25.84 22.59 18.10
N GLN A 512 24.58 22.45 17.69
CA GLN A 512 24.13 21.51 16.66
C GLN A 512 23.30 22.21 15.57
N ASP A 513 22.40 23.10 15.98
CA ASP A 513 21.34 23.65 15.13
C ASP A 513 21.71 24.98 14.48
N LYS A 514 20.94 25.34 13.46
CA LYS A 514 21.04 26.58 12.69
C LYS A 514 19.68 27.27 12.58
N ILE A 515 19.75 28.59 12.49
CA ILE A 515 18.65 29.44 12.05
C ILE A 515 18.96 29.82 10.61
N HIS A 516 18.10 29.42 9.67
CA HIS A 516 18.23 29.74 8.26
C HIS A 516 17.36 30.95 7.94
N LEU A 517 17.96 31.95 7.31
CA LEU A 517 17.33 33.22 6.96
C LEU A 517 17.28 33.31 5.43
N ASP A 518 16.09 33.40 4.84
CA ASP A 518 15.98 33.60 3.39
C ASP A 518 16.51 34.98 3.00
N HIS A 519 17.48 35.02 2.07
CA HIS A 519 18.14 36.26 1.65
C HIS A 519 17.18 37.32 1.08
N SER A 520 16.05 36.92 0.49
CA SER A 520 15.06 37.86 -0.06
C SER A 520 14.19 38.51 1.03
N ILE A 521 14.03 37.84 2.17
CA ILE A 521 13.31 38.34 3.34
C ILE A 521 14.24 39.21 4.21
N PHE A 522 15.44 38.71 4.49
CA PHE A 522 16.44 39.38 5.33
C PHE A 522 17.42 40.22 4.49
N ALA A 523 16.85 41.06 3.63
CA ALA A 523 17.58 41.86 2.64
C ALA A 523 18.62 42.80 3.29
N GLY A 524 19.85 42.78 2.80
CA GLY A 524 20.99 43.53 3.36
C GLY A 524 22.04 42.63 4.03
N LEU A 525 21.69 41.38 4.34
CA LEU A 525 22.66 40.35 4.72
C LEU A 525 23.33 39.73 3.49
N ASP A 526 24.62 39.39 3.59
CA ASP A 526 25.29 38.57 2.57
C ASP A 526 24.84 37.10 2.66
N GLN A 527 24.67 36.43 1.51
CA GLN A 527 24.42 34.97 1.46
C GLN A 527 25.61 34.17 2.04
N GLY A 528 25.29 33.11 2.78
CA GLY A 528 26.28 32.25 3.45
C GLY A 528 26.23 32.35 4.97
N GLY A 529 27.36 32.12 5.64
CA GLY A 529 27.43 32.25 7.10
C GLY A 529 27.35 33.71 7.52
N LEU A 530 26.48 34.03 8.48
CA LEU A 530 26.30 35.41 8.96
C LEU A 530 27.62 35.98 9.51
N SER A 531 27.98 37.19 9.07
CA SER A 531 29.16 37.91 9.58
C SER A 531 29.02 38.21 11.07
N SER A 532 30.14 38.24 11.80
CA SER A 532 30.16 38.73 13.19
C SER A 532 29.66 40.16 13.31
N ASP A 533 29.93 40.96 12.28
CA ASP A 533 29.64 42.39 12.24
C ASP A 533 28.15 42.63 11.98
N ALA A 534 27.42 41.62 11.47
CA ALA A 534 25.98 41.67 11.22
C ALA A 534 25.14 41.17 12.41
N PHE A 535 25.75 40.88 13.56
CA PHE A 535 25.10 40.24 14.70
C PHE A 535 25.42 40.93 16.05
N PHE A 536 24.38 41.32 16.78
CA PHE A 536 24.53 41.88 18.12
C PHE A 536 23.72 41.15 19.20
N ALA A 537 24.40 40.79 20.28
CA ALA A 537 23.77 40.21 21.47
C ALA A 537 23.34 41.32 22.46
N GLY A 538 22.18 41.92 22.22
CA GLY A 538 21.65 43.02 23.04
C GLY A 538 20.15 43.24 22.93
N LYS A 539 19.66 44.38 23.44
CA LYS A 539 18.22 44.72 23.42
C LYS A 539 17.78 45.35 22.10
N ALA A 540 18.70 46.04 21.43
CA ALA A 540 18.57 46.64 20.12
C ALA A 540 19.96 46.66 19.46
N ALA A 541 20.03 46.95 18.16
CA ALA A 541 21.28 47.18 17.43
C ALA A 541 22.17 48.21 18.15
N HIS A 542 23.48 47.97 18.14
CA HIS A 542 24.49 48.81 18.75
C HIS A 542 25.06 49.83 17.76
N ASP A 543 25.26 49.42 16.52
CA ASP A 543 25.67 50.28 15.41
C ASP A 543 24.92 49.96 14.11
N SER A 544 25.40 50.49 12.99
CA SER A 544 24.73 50.43 11.69
C SER A 544 24.97 49.14 10.90
N SER A 545 25.87 48.28 11.36
CA SER A 545 26.12 46.98 10.72
C SER A 545 25.26 45.86 11.33
N ASP A 546 24.72 46.06 12.53
CA ASP A 546 23.93 45.08 13.26
C ASP A 546 22.55 44.84 12.65
N HIS A 547 22.43 43.78 11.84
CA HIS A 547 21.16 43.39 11.22
C HIS A 547 20.40 42.31 12.02
N ILE A 548 21.08 41.41 12.74
CA ILE A 548 20.44 40.37 13.57
C ILE A 548 20.73 40.62 15.06
N ILE A 549 19.67 40.91 15.82
CA ILE A 549 19.74 41.29 17.23
C ILE A 549 19.20 40.13 18.08
N TYR A 550 19.97 39.66 19.06
CA TYR A 550 19.54 38.64 20.03
C TYR A 550 19.50 39.17 21.47
N ASN A 551 18.29 39.29 22.04
CA ASN A 551 18.07 39.68 23.43
C ASN A 551 18.11 38.45 24.36
N SER A 552 19.29 38.15 24.89
CA SER A 552 19.51 37.01 25.80
C SER A 552 18.70 37.01 27.09
N SER A 553 18.11 38.14 27.51
CA SER A 553 17.22 38.17 28.70
C SER A 553 15.78 37.71 28.41
N THR A 554 15.34 37.76 27.15
CA THR A 554 13.99 37.35 26.73
C THR A 554 13.98 36.19 25.76
N GLY A 555 15.11 35.88 25.11
CA GLY A 555 15.20 34.93 24.00
C GLY A 555 14.83 35.52 22.63
N ALA A 556 14.43 36.79 22.56
CA ALA A 556 13.94 37.41 21.33
C ALA A 556 15.05 37.61 20.27
N LEU A 557 14.70 37.30 19.02
CA LEU A 557 15.47 37.54 17.81
C LEU A 557 14.76 38.58 16.96
N SER A 558 15.48 39.64 16.58
CA SER A 558 14.94 40.71 15.74
C SER A 558 15.84 40.98 14.55
N PHE A 559 15.21 41.39 13.45
CA PHE A 559 15.89 41.88 12.25
C PHE A 559 15.79 43.40 12.19
N ASP A 560 16.93 44.08 12.11
CA ASP A 560 17.01 45.50 11.78
C ASP A 560 17.32 45.61 10.28
N SER A 561 16.32 46.02 9.50
CA SER A 561 16.41 46.07 8.03
C SER A 561 17.10 47.34 7.51
N ASP A 562 17.16 48.41 8.29
CA ASP A 562 17.75 49.67 7.84
C ASP A 562 19.19 49.87 8.34
N GLY A 563 19.61 49.15 9.39
CA GLY A 563 20.95 49.29 9.93
C GLY A 563 21.19 50.70 10.46
N VAL A 564 20.18 51.31 11.09
CA VAL A 564 20.30 52.63 11.72
C VAL A 564 19.92 52.50 13.20
N GLY A 565 20.75 51.74 13.92
CA GLY A 565 20.44 51.15 15.21
C GLY A 565 19.55 51.98 16.14
N GLY A 566 18.29 51.56 16.24
CA GLY A 566 17.30 52.22 17.10
C GLY A 566 15.84 52.00 16.70
N ALA A 567 15.11 51.31 17.58
CA ALA A 567 13.63 51.26 17.68
C ALA A 567 12.82 50.56 16.56
N ASN A 568 13.29 50.42 15.32
CA ASN A 568 12.51 49.85 14.21
C ASN A 568 12.85 48.39 13.83
N GLN A 569 13.49 47.63 14.72
CA GLN A 569 13.73 46.19 14.50
C GLN A 569 12.43 45.37 14.51
N ILE A 570 12.30 44.41 13.60
CA ILE A 570 11.17 43.48 13.53
C ILE A 570 11.52 42.21 14.32
N HIS A 571 10.82 41.96 15.43
CA HIS A 571 10.89 40.70 16.15
C HIS A 571 10.28 39.59 15.29
N PHE A 572 11.04 38.53 14.99
CA PHE A 572 10.62 37.44 14.10
C PHE A 572 10.64 36.05 14.76
N ALA A 573 11.43 35.87 15.82
CA ALA A 573 11.49 34.60 16.53
C ALA A 573 11.86 34.77 18.01
N SER A 574 11.50 33.79 18.83
CA SER A 574 11.87 33.68 20.24
C SER A 574 12.47 32.31 20.53
N LEU A 575 13.65 32.31 21.13
CA LEU A 575 14.30 31.12 21.69
C LEU A 575 14.02 31.00 23.20
N SER A 576 14.50 29.94 23.83
CA SER A 576 14.66 29.93 25.29
C SER A 576 15.61 31.07 25.75
N PRO A 577 15.29 31.79 26.84
CA PRO A 577 16.18 32.81 27.40
C PRO A 577 17.56 32.27 27.81
N HIS A 578 18.54 33.16 27.87
CA HIS A 578 19.91 32.92 28.37
C HIS A 578 20.76 31.92 27.56
N LEU A 579 20.33 31.54 26.35
CA LEU A 579 21.22 30.87 25.40
C LEU A 579 22.36 31.81 24.99
N SER A 580 23.57 31.27 24.80
CA SER A 580 24.73 32.04 24.32
C SER A 580 24.89 31.84 22.81
N ILE A 581 24.08 32.60 22.06
CA ILE A 581 24.01 32.62 20.59
C ILE A 581 25.10 33.54 20.02
N THR A 582 25.57 33.24 18.80
CA THR A 582 26.52 34.08 18.03
C THR A 582 26.12 34.08 16.56
N ALA A 583 26.74 34.92 15.72
CA ALA A 583 26.55 34.91 14.27
C ALA A 583 26.69 33.50 13.65
N SER A 584 27.58 32.66 14.20
CA SER A 584 27.77 31.28 13.72
C SER A 584 26.53 30.37 13.85
N SER A 585 25.50 30.76 14.62
CA SER A 585 24.22 30.06 14.71
C SER A 585 23.30 30.30 13.50
N PHE A 586 23.64 31.24 12.61
CA PHE A 586 22.81 31.64 11.47
C PHE A 586 23.44 31.25 10.13
N LEU A 587 22.59 30.97 9.15
CA LEU A 587 22.93 30.80 7.75
C LEU A 587 21.94 31.61 6.91
N VAL A 588 22.43 32.47 6.03
CA VAL A 588 21.64 33.19 5.04
C VAL A 588 21.63 32.37 3.76
N THR A 589 20.45 31.98 3.29
CA THR A 589 20.25 31.09 2.13
C THR A 589 19.63 31.82 0.96
#